data_AF-A0A2I1BTC0-F1
#
_entry.id   AF-A0A2I1BTC0-F1
#
_cell.length_a   1.000
_cell.length_b   1.000
_cell.length_c   1.000
_cell.angle_alpha   90.00
_cell.angle_beta   90.00
_cell.angle_gamma   90.00
#
_symmetry.space_group_name_H-M   'P 1'
#
loop_
_entity.id
_entity.type
_entity.pdbx_description
1 polymer ?
#
loop_
_entity_poly.entity_id
_entity_poly.type
_entity_poly.pdbx_seq_one_letter_code
_entity_poly.pdbx_strand_id
1 'polypeptide(L)'
;MSDGIHTYTGPWINWSEGAIQGATLTLSQKHAGVLSAFLAILVSFAGTLFWSILSFLIHQAYTTEPTKGQDALHAQRQIILRNKTAAGAAWALIMLPFENGRTASRVKTIGRSLPLAILAILNILLFSVSGLFTSYITKTAGKSTIIIGPGCGGFTYDTSDSIMNSKSLQDTYEAATYVRQCYQGSPSGLVCGTYARPSIPFTTNQNATCPFASELCAYNDRSAFEMDTGLLDSQTDFGINARPKDRIKFRRVTTCAPVKHGSGLGTVQNDSTYGELLYINAGLKYYMGQPYTNYTFIYTPSPQVDGIGYTLSTVFAKGDTTGLLTTTRTWVPDPRINQTDADISMMMLNQNGVMYLQPSFDPWITADVENNLSVENTTYSKTLWSKSYEANLLVCVDQYQVCNPSRSGDSGCTKLGSQMSTFLSAFQTDGATPILGFNVAQLTTVARFLSANTDRSMSSNVNGRGGAALNANEPSPCPSVHDGLHESECIPSTESMASRGLNVVCHLVG
;
A
#
# COMPACT_ATOMS: atom_id res chain seq x y z
N MET A 1 -14.18 28.06 -16.25
CA MET A 1 -13.87 26.72 -16.78
C MET A 1 -13.73 25.83 -15.57
N SER A 2 -14.60 24.84 -15.39
CA SER A 2 -14.40 23.85 -14.33
C SER A 2 -13.10 23.12 -14.64
N ASP A 3 -12.12 23.20 -13.75
CA ASP A 3 -10.82 22.54 -13.92
C ASP A 3 -11.03 21.02 -13.87
N GLY A 4 -11.30 20.43 -15.04
CA GLY A 4 -11.47 18.99 -15.21
C GLY A 4 -10.15 18.25 -15.05
N ILE A 5 -10.24 16.98 -14.65
CA ILE A 5 -9.12 16.03 -14.64
C ILE A 5 -8.61 15.86 -16.07
N HIS A 6 -7.32 16.12 -16.30
CA HIS A 6 -6.70 15.97 -17.62
C HIS A 6 -5.33 15.32 -17.54
N THR A 7 -4.97 14.61 -18.60
CA THR A 7 -3.66 13.96 -18.71
C THR A 7 -2.61 14.99 -19.11
N TYR A 8 -1.52 15.09 -18.34
CA TYR A 8 -0.38 15.94 -18.67
C TYR A 8 0.28 15.46 -19.97
N THR A 9 0.41 16.39 -20.93
CA THR A 9 1.13 16.16 -22.18
C THR A 9 2.44 16.93 -22.13
N GLY A 10 3.56 16.23 -22.23
CA GLY A 10 4.88 16.83 -22.08
C GLY A 10 5.92 15.88 -21.47
N PRO A 11 7.17 16.34 -21.35
CA PRO A 11 8.24 15.57 -20.73
C PRO A 11 8.08 15.53 -19.21
N TRP A 12 8.37 14.38 -18.63
CA TRP A 12 8.46 14.15 -17.19
C TRP A 12 9.40 12.97 -16.90
N ILE A 13 9.71 12.73 -15.62
CA ILE A 13 10.61 11.65 -15.22
C ILE A 13 9.88 10.76 -14.22
N ASN A 14 9.78 9.47 -14.56
CA ASN A 14 9.38 8.44 -13.63
C ASN A 14 10.57 8.04 -12.75
N TRP A 15 10.62 8.56 -11.53
CA TRP A 15 11.73 8.29 -10.59
C TRP A 15 11.78 6.86 -10.04
N SER A 16 10.81 6.00 -10.36
CA SER A 16 10.92 4.56 -10.09
C SER A 16 11.91 3.86 -11.03
N GLU A 17 12.13 4.41 -12.22
CA GLU A 17 13.06 3.89 -13.24
C GLU A 17 14.36 4.72 -13.31
N GLY A 18 14.51 5.70 -12.42
CA GLY A 18 15.68 6.60 -12.38
C GLY A 18 15.67 7.70 -13.45
N ALA A 19 16.72 8.51 -13.47
CA ALA A 19 16.74 9.75 -14.27
C ALA A 19 16.80 9.52 -15.80
N ILE A 20 17.38 8.40 -16.23
CA ILE A 20 17.63 8.10 -17.65
C ILE A 20 16.51 7.24 -18.22
N GLN A 21 16.28 6.03 -17.67
CA GLN A 21 15.24 5.13 -18.16
C GLN A 21 13.83 5.66 -17.84
N GLY A 22 13.67 6.42 -16.76
CA GLY A 22 12.40 7.04 -16.40
C GLY A 22 12.03 8.28 -17.21
N ALA A 23 12.92 8.83 -18.05
CA ALA A 23 12.62 9.99 -18.88
C ALA A 23 11.51 9.64 -19.87
N THR A 24 10.32 10.21 -19.66
CA THR A 24 9.09 9.84 -20.35
C THR A 24 8.48 11.08 -21.01
N LEU A 25 8.05 10.95 -22.27
CA LEU A 25 7.32 11.98 -22.99
C LEU A 25 5.89 11.50 -23.22
N THR A 26 4.94 12.13 -22.53
CA THR A 26 3.51 11.83 -22.75
C THR A 26 3.01 12.61 -23.95
N LEU A 27 2.41 11.92 -24.92
CA LEU A 27 1.81 12.48 -26.13
C LEU A 27 0.38 11.98 -26.30
N SER A 28 -0.45 12.73 -27.03
CA SER A 28 -1.74 12.21 -27.45
C SER A 28 -1.58 11.08 -28.46
N GLN A 29 -2.56 10.19 -28.56
CA GLN A 29 -2.50 9.01 -29.43
C GLN A 29 -2.15 9.35 -30.88
N LYS A 30 -2.68 10.46 -31.40
CA LYS A 30 -2.37 10.97 -32.74
C LYS A 30 -0.89 11.32 -32.90
N HIS A 31 -0.33 12.12 -31.99
CA HIS A 31 1.08 12.55 -32.08
C HIS A 31 2.04 11.41 -31.78
N ALA A 32 1.70 10.51 -30.86
CA ALA A 32 2.47 9.31 -30.57
C ALA A 32 2.58 8.40 -31.80
N GLY A 33 1.49 8.20 -32.53
CA GLY A 33 1.49 7.42 -33.77
C GLY A 33 2.39 8.02 -34.84
N VAL A 34 2.34 9.35 -35.03
CA VAL A 34 3.20 10.06 -35.98
C VAL A 34 4.68 9.92 -35.60
N LEU A 35 5.02 10.10 -34.32
CA LEU A 35 6.40 9.96 -33.84
C LEU A 35 6.92 8.53 -34.03
N SER A 36 6.11 7.52 -33.72
CA SER A 36 6.48 6.12 -33.90
C SER A 36 6.77 5.78 -35.37
N ALA A 37 5.90 6.23 -36.29
CA ALA A 37 6.11 6.06 -37.72
C ALA A 37 7.38 6.76 -38.21
N PHE A 38 7.62 8.00 -37.75
CA PHE A 38 8.84 8.74 -38.07
C PHE A 38 10.11 8.02 -37.60
N LEU A 39 10.12 7.49 -36.37
CA LEU A 39 11.27 6.74 -35.83
C LEU A 39 11.55 5.46 -36.64
N ALA A 40 10.51 4.72 -37.04
CA ALA A 40 10.68 3.53 -37.88
C ALA A 40 11.30 3.86 -39.25
N ILE A 41 10.86 4.96 -39.87
CA ILE A 41 11.43 5.47 -41.13
C ILE A 41 12.88 5.90 -40.93
N LEU A 42 13.17 6.63 -39.84
CA LEU A 42 14.51 7.11 -39.53
C LEU A 42 15.51 5.96 -39.32
N VAL A 43 15.11 4.90 -38.62
CA VAL A 43 15.94 3.69 -38.43
C VAL A 43 16.18 2.98 -39.76
N SER A 44 15.15 2.87 -40.61
CA SER A 44 15.29 2.29 -41.95
C SER A 44 16.23 3.10 -42.85
N PHE A 45 16.15 4.43 -42.78
CA PHE A 45 17.03 5.34 -43.50
C PHE A 45 18.49 5.22 -42.99
N ALA A 46 18.69 5.21 -41.67
CA ALA A 46 19.99 5.00 -41.05
C ALA A 46 20.61 3.66 -41.46
N GLY A 47 19.81 2.60 -41.60
CA GLY A 47 20.27 1.30 -42.10
C GLY A 47 20.81 1.36 -43.54
N THR A 48 20.16 2.15 -44.40
CA THR A 48 20.62 2.36 -45.78
C THR A 48 21.96 3.10 -45.83
N LEU A 49 22.12 4.12 -44.99
CA LEU A 49 23.39 4.86 -44.86
C LEU A 49 24.48 3.98 -44.26
N PHE A 50 24.15 3.20 -43.23
CA PHE A 50 25.09 2.27 -42.59
C PHE A 50 25.60 1.23 -43.59
N TRP A 51 24.72 0.67 -44.43
CA TRP A 51 25.15 -0.24 -45.51
C TRP A 51 26.14 0.44 -46.46
N SER A 52 25.86 1.70 -46.84
CA SER A 52 26.74 2.45 -47.74
C SER A 52 28.12 2.69 -47.14
N ILE A 53 28.20 3.00 -45.85
CA ILE A 53 29.47 3.14 -45.11
C ILE A 53 30.18 1.79 -45.01
N LEU A 54 29.45 0.73 -44.63
CA LEU A 54 30.00 -0.60 -44.48
C LEU A 54 30.53 -1.16 -45.81
N SER A 55 29.78 -1.00 -46.90
CA SER A 55 30.17 -1.44 -48.22
C SER A 55 31.38 -0.65 -48.73
N PHE A 56 31.48 0.65 -48.42
CA PHE A 56 32.66 1.46 -48.70
C PHE A 56 33.89 0.98 -47.91
N LEU A 57 33.77 0.76 -46.60
CA LEU A 57 34.87 0.28 -45.77
C LEU A 57 35.40 -1.08 -46.24
N ILE A 58 34.49 -2.01 -46.56
CA ILE A 58 34.84 -3.33 -47.11
C ILE A 58 35.47 -3.16 -48.49
N HIS A 59 34.88 -2.32 -49.35
CA HIS A 59 35.45 -2.05 -50.67
C HIS A 59 36.88 -1.58 -50.54
N GLN A 60 37.15 -0.56 -49.70
CA GLN A 60 38.48 -0.01 -49.45
C GLN A 60 39.44 -1.05 -48.86
N ALA A 61 39.03 -1.80 -47.83
CA ALA A 61 39.87 -2.81 -47.18
C ALA A 61 40.27 -3.97 -48.11
N TYR A 62 39.43 -4.27 -49.10
CA TYR A 62 39.70 -5.31 -50.09
C TYR A 62 40.16 -4.76 -51.45
N THR A 63 40.41 -3.45 -51.57
CA THR A 63 41.07 -2.93 -52.77
C THR A 63 42.48 -3.51 -52.87
N THR A 64 42.87 -3.91 -54.08
CA THR A 64 44.20 -4.43 -54.36
C THR A 64 44.86 -3.57 -55.42
N GLU A 65 46.18 -3.46 -55.33
CA GLU A 65 47.00 -2.63 -56.20
C GLU A 65 46.82 -3.02 -57.67
N PRO A 66 46.67 -2.06 -58.62
CA PRO A 66 46.35 -2.34 -60.03
C PRO A 66 47.37 -3.24 -60.75
N THR A 67 48.58 -3.33 -60.22
CA THR A 67 49.71 -4.10 -60.76
C THR A 67 49.64 -5.59 -60.46
N LYS A 68 48.79 -6.02 -59.50
CA LYS A 68 48.57 -7.43 -59.19
C LYS A 68 47.36 -7.92 -60.00
N GLY A 69 47.57 -8.87 -60.91
CA GLY A 69 46.49 -9.45 -61.71
C GLY A 69 45.32 -9.95 -60.84
N GLN A 70 44.10 -9.50 -61.15
CA GLN A 70 42.90 -9.83 -60.36
C GLN A 70 42.00 -10.82 -61.10
N ASP A 71 41.36 -11.68 -60.30
CA ASP A 71 40.29 -12.57 -60.76
C ASP A 71 39.02 -11.75 -61.05
N ALA A 72 38.31 -12.08 -62.13
CA ALA A 72 37.07 -11.40 -62.53
C ALA A 72 36.01 -11.40 -61.41
N LEU A 73 36.00 -12.46 -60.57
CA LEU A 73 35.13 -12.55 -59.40
C LEU A 73 35.41 -11.45 -58.35
N HIS A 74 36.68 -11.04 -58.19
CA HIS A 74 37.04 -9.98 -57.27
C HIS A 74 36.47 -8.63 -57.76
N ALA A 75 36.66 -8.32 -59.04
CA ALA A 75 36.14 -7.10 -59.65
C ALA A 75 34.60 -7.03 -59.59
N GLN A 76 33.90 -8.13 -59.89
CA GLN A 76 32.44 -8.20 -59.80
C GLN A 76 31.92 -7.91 -58.38
N ARG A 77 32.57 -8.47 -57.35
CA ARG A 77 32.20 -8.21 -55.95
C ARG A 77 32.40 -6.75 -55.55
N GLN A 78 33.50 -6.12 -55.99
CA GLN A 78 33.75 -4.70 -55.74
C GLN A 78 32.72 -3.80 -56.41
N ILE A 79 32.34 -4.11 -57.66
CA ILE A 79 31.29 -3.39 -58.39
C ILE A 79 29.94 -3.51 -57.68
N ILE A 80 29.61 -4.70 -57.16
CA ILE A 80 28.36 -4.91 -56.41
C ILE A 80 28.38 -4.11 -55.11
N LEU A 81 29.45 -4.17 -54.32
CA LEU A 81 29.56 -3.42 -53.06
C LEU A 81 29.50 -1.89 -53.26
N ARG A 82 30.07 -1.39 -54.37
CA ARG A 82 30.07 0.04 -54.68
C ARG A 82 28.71 0.57 -55.14
N ASN A 83 27.95 -0.22 -55.90
CA ASN A 83 26.80 0.29 -56.65
C ASN A 83 25.43 -0.28 -56.21
N LYS A 84 25.38 -1.24 -55.28
CA LYS A 84 24.12 -1.87 -54.85
C LYS A 84 23.81 -1.59 -53.38
N THR A 85 22.54 -1.27 -53.10
CA THR A 85 21.95 -1.27 -51.75
C THR A 85 22.00 -2.68 -51.14
N ALA A 86 21.88 -2.82 -49.82
CA ALA A 86 21.97 -4.11 -49.13
C ALA A 86 21.13 -5.22 -49.78
N ALA A 87 19.85 -4.98 -50.10
CA ALA A 87 18.99 -5.97 -50.75
C ALA A 87 19.49 -6.37 -52.15
N GLY A 88 19.84 -5.38 -52.96
CA GLY A 88 20.42 -5.60 -54.30
C GLY A 88 21.79 -6.28 -54.26
N ALA A 89 22.61 -6.00 -53.24
CA ALA A 89 23.90 -6.63 -53.05
C ALA A 89 23.75 -8.08 -52.60
N ALA A 90 22.86 -8.36 -51.65
CA ALA A 90 22.53 -9.72 -51.21
C ALA A 90 22.08 -10.57 -52.39
N TRP A 91 21.11 -10.09 -53.18
CA TRP A 91 20.62 -10.79 -54.36
C TRP A 91 21.71 -11.06 -55.39
N ALA A 92 22.48 -10.03 -55.77
CA ALA A 92 23.55 -10.17 -56.76
C ALA A 92 24.66 -11.12 -56.28
N LEU A 93 25.03 -11.09 -55.00
CA LEU A 93 26.06 -11.98 -54.42
C LEU A 93 25.60 -13.43 -54.29
N ILE A 94 24.30 -13.67 -54.10
CA ILE A 94 23.67 -15.00 -54.10
C ILE A 94 23.61 -15.57 -55.52
N MET A 95 23.27 -14.74 -56.51
CA MET A 95 23.10 -15.18 -57.90
C MET A 95 24.40 -15.27 -58.69
N LEU A 96 25.46 -14.59 -58.26
CA LEU A 96 26.79 -14.60 -58.87
C LEU A 96 27.33 -15.99 -59.29
N PRO A 97 27.20 -17.07 -58.48
CA PRO A 97 27.64 -18.42 -58.87
C PRO A 97 26.80 -19.08 -59.98
N PHE A 98 25.59 -18.58 -60.23
CA PHE A 98 24.58 -19.15 -61.12
C PHE A 98 24.40 -18.35 -62.42
N GLU A 99 24.76 -17.07 -62.45
CA GLU A 99 24.60 -16.19 -63.62
C GLU A 99 25.55 -16.49 -64.78
N ASN A 100 26.69 -17.15 -64.53
CA ASN A 100 27.73 -17.34 -65.54
C ASN A 100 28.07 -18.82 -65.78
N GLY A 101 27.81 -19.31 -67.00
CA GLY A 101 28.09 -20.70 -67.41
C GLY A 101 29.58 -21.05 -67.52
N ARG A 102 30.49 -20.06 -67.40
CA ARG A 102 31.95 -20.22 -67.45
C ARG A 102 32.64 -20.19 -66.08
N THR A 103 31.88 -20.34 -64.99
CA THR A 103 32.42 -20.29 -63.62
C THR A 103 33.23 -21.56 -63.31
N ALA A 104 34.56 -21.45 -63.25
CA ALA A 104 35.48 -22.59 -63.12
C ALA A 104 35.26 -23.45 -61.85
N SER A 105 34.79 -22.86 -60.75
CA SER A 105 34.35 -23.60 -59.55
C SER A 105 33.26 -22.84 -58.79
N ARG A 106 32.06 -23.41 -58.76
CA ARG A 106 30.92 -22.84 -58.03
C ARG A 106 31.17 -22.81 -56.52
N VAL A 107 31.80 -23.85 -55.96
CA VAL A 107 32.09 -23.96 -54.51
C VAL A 107 33.02 -22.82 -54.05
N LYS A 108 34.10 -22.55 -54.79
CA LYS A 108 35.04 -21.46 -54.48
C LYS A 108 34.40 -20.08 -54.61
N THR A 109 33.48 -19.93 -55.56
CA THR A 109 32.72 -18.69 -55.79
C THR A 109 31.75 -18.44 -54.63
N ILE A 110 30.98 -19.46 -54.24
CA ILE A 110 30.08 -19.44 -53.08
C ILE A 110 30.86 -19.10 -51.81
N GLY A 111 31.96 -19.79 -51.51
CA GLY A 111 32.75 -19.53 -50.31
C GLY A 111 33.31 -18.10 -50.20
N ARG A 112 33.45 -17.39 -51.33
CA ARG A 112 33.94 -16.00 -51.39
C ARG A 112 32.83 -14.95 -51.45
N SER A 113 31.68 -15.24 -52.06
CA SER A 113 30.55 -14.30 -52.16
C SER A 113 29.57 -14.40 -50.99
N LEU A 114 29.38 -15.60 -50.45
CA LEU A 114 28.40 -15.89 -49.40
C LEU A 114 28.61 -15.07 -48.12
N PRO A 115 29.84 -14.84 -47.60
CA PRO A 115 30.03 -14.00 -46.42
C PRO A 115 29.55 -12.56 -46.60
N LEU A 116 29.74 -11.99 -47.80
CA LEU A 116 29.26 -10.64 -48.11
C LEU A 116 27.73 -10.61 -48.32
N ALA A 117 27.15 -11.68 -48.88
CA ALA A 117 25.71 -11.82 -49.00
C ALA A 117 25.03 -11.93 -47.63
N ILE A 118 25.60 -12.75 -46.74
CA ILE A 118 25.15 -12.90 -45.35
C ILE A 118 25.23 -11.55 -44.64
N LEU A 119 26.33 -10.81 -44.80
CA LEU A 119 26.48 -9.49 -44.19
C LEU A 119 25.40 -8.50 -44.65
N ALA A 120 25.06 -8.50 -45.94
CA ALA A 120 23.99 -7.68 -46.49
C ALA A 120 22.62 -8.07 -45.92
N ILE A 121 22.33 -9.37 -45.79
CA ILE A 121 21.10 -9.88 -45.18
C ILE A 121 21.04 -9.51 -43.69
N LEU A 122 22.13 -9.71 -42.96
CA LEU A 122 22.23 -9.35 -41.53
C LEU A 122 22.00 -7.86 -41.32
N ASN A 123 22.50 -7.01 -42.22
CA ASN A 123 22.21 -5.59 -42.16
C ASN A 123 20.72 -5.28 -42.34
N ILE A 124 20.07 -5.88 -43.34
CA ILE A 124 18.63 -5.71 -43.56
C ILE A 124 17.84 -6.19 -42.33
N LEU A 125 18.14 -7.38 -41.82
CA LEU A 125 17.47 -7.95 -40.67
C LEU A 125 17.66 -7.07 -39.44
N LEU A 126 18.88 -6.63 -39.17
CA LEU A 126 19.20 -5.78 -38.02
C LEU A 126 18.36 -4.50 -38.04
N PHE A 127 18.34 -3.77 -39.15
CA PHE A 127 17.62 -2.50 -39.23
C PHE A 127 16.11 -2.66 -39.41
N SER A 128 15.63 -3.74 -40.04
CA SER A 128 14.20 -4.05 -40.12
C SER A 128 13.63 -4.40 -38.75
N VAL A 129 14.32 -5.27 -38.01
CA VAL A 129 13.97 -5.63 -36.64
C VAL A 129 14.05 -4.39 -35.76
N SER A 130 15.15 -3.62 -35.80
CA SER A 130 15.27 -2.38 -35.04
C SER A 130 14.13 -1.38 -35.33
N GLY A 131 13.70 -1.28 -36.60
CA GLY A 131 12.57 -0.46 -37.02
C GLY A 131 11.23 -0.91 -36.43
N LEU A 132 11.00 -2.22 -36.29
CA LEU A 132 9.83 -2.75 -35.58
C LEU A 132 9.92 -2.48 -34.08
N PHE A 133 11.11 -2.60 -33.50
CA PHE A 133 11.36 -2.38 -32.09
C PHE A 133 11.20 -0.91 -31.64
N THR A 134 11.14 0.06 -32.57
CA THR A 134 10.82 1.46 -32.21
C THR A 134 9.44 1.60 -31.57
N SER A 135 8.50 0.72 -31.90
CA SER A 135 7.17 0.67 -31.27
C SER A 135 7.23 0.29 -29.77
N TYR A 136 8.24 -0.46 -29.33
CA TYR A 136 8.43 -0.78 -27.91
C TYR A 136 8.96 0.42 -27.10
N ILE A 137 9.55 1.42 -27.76
CA ILE A 137 9.97 2.67 -27.11
C ILE A 137 8.73 3.46 -26.66
N THR A 138 7.61 3.34 -27.38
CA THR A 138 6.33 3.89 -26.93
C THR A 138 5.73 2.97 -25.86
N LYS A 139 5.82 3.39 -24.59
CA LYS A 139 5.07 2.74 -23.51
C LYS A 139 3.58 2.82 -23.86
N THR A 140 2.88 1.69 -23.78
CA THR A 140 1.43 1.66 -23.97
C THR A 140 0.75 2.62 -22.99
N ALA A 141 -0.28 3.32 -23.46
CA ALA A 141 -1.15 4.12 -22.61
C ALA A 141 -1.70 3.21 -21.49
N GLY A 142 -1.28 3.44 -20.24
CA GLY A 142 -1.70 2.65 -19.08
C GLY A 142 -0.59 2.22 -18.11
N LYS A 143 0.70 2.27 -18.48
CA LYS A 143 1.79 1.93 -17.53
C LYS A 143 2.00 3.00 -16.44
N SER A 144 2.01 4.27 -16.82
CA SER A 144 2.04 5.40 -15.91
C SER A 144 1.83 6.69 -16.72
N THR A 145 1.01 7.58 -16.21
CA THR A 145 0.83 8.92 -16.78
C THR A 145 0.60 9.92 -15.66
N ILE A 146 1.00 11.17 -15.88
CA ILE A 146 0.70 12.25 -14.95
C ILE A 146 -0.72 12.74 -15.25
N ILE A 147 -1.52 12.81 -14.20
CA ILE A 147 -2.85 13.41 -14.22
C ILE A 147 -2.76 14.73 -13.46
N ILE A 148 -3.35 15.78 -14.02
CA ILE A 148 -3.43 17.11 -13.42
C ILE A 148 -4.91 17.43 -13.19
N GLY A 149 -5.20 17.96 -12.01
CA GLY A 149 -6.54 18.40 -11.62
C GLY A 149 -6.55 18.97 -10.21
N PRO A 150 -7.66 19.61 -9.81
CA PRO A 150 -7.78 20.32 -8.53
C PRO A 150 -7.74 19.40 -7.29
N GLY A 151 -7.78 18.06 -7.47
CA GLY A 151 -7.84 17.07 -6.40
C GLY A 151 -6.75 15.98 -6.47
N CYS A 152 -5.59 16.25 -7.08
CA CYS A 152 -4.53 15.25 -7.18
C CYS A 152 -3.88 14.94 -5.81
N GLY A 153 -4.32 13.88 -5.16
CA GLY A 153 -3.68 13.29 -3.97
C GLY A 153 -4.25 13.73 -2.62
N GLY A 154 -5.40 14.38 -2.60
CA GLY A 154 -6.12 14.75 -1.38
C GLY A 154 -7.57 15.11 -1.69
N PHE A 155 -8.42 15.11 -0.66
CA PHE A 155 -9.79 15.57 -0.76
C PHE A 155 -10.01 16.71 0.24
N THR A 156 -10.86 17.66 -0.13
CA THR A 156 -11.37 18.71 0.75
C THR A 156 -12.86 18.52 0.89
N TYR A 157 -13.37 18.62 2.10
CA TYR A 157 -14.81 18.65 2.31
C TYR A 157 -15.35 19.99 1.82
N ASP A 158 -16.41 19.95 1.03
CA ASP A 158 -17.19 21.16 0.80
C ASP A 158 -17.94 21.47 2.09
N THR A 159 -17.79 22.69 2.60
CA THR A 159 -18.42 23.14 3.84
C THR A 159 -19.95 23.15 3.76
N SER A 160 -20.53 23.04 2.56
CA SER A 160 -21.98 22.89 2.35
C SER A 160 -22.49 21.45 2.49
N ASP A 161 -21.62 20.44 2.43
CA ASP A 161 -22.02 19.04 2.57
C ASP A 161 -22.01 18.62 4.05
N SER A 162 -23.18 18.24 4.55
CA SER A 162 -23.43 17.94 5.97
C SER A 162 -22.82 16.63 6.47
N ILE A 163 -22.09 15.87 5.63
CA ILE A 163 -21.64 14.50 5.92
C ILE A 163 -20.11 14.39 5.83
N MET A 164 -19.40 15.00 6.79
CA MET A 164 -17.92 14.92 6.86
C MET A 164 -17.40 13.49 7.13
N ASN A 165 -18.16 12.64 7.83
CA ASN A 165 -17.68 11.33 8.28
C ASN A 165 -17.86 10.19 7.25
N SER A 166 -18.62 10.39 6.16
CA SER A 166 -18.92 9.31 5.20
C SER A 166 -17.68 8.85 4.42
N LYS A 167 -16.82 9.79 3.99
CA LYS A 167 -15.61 9.46 3.22
C LYS A 167 -14.61 8.65 4.04
N SER A 168 -14.33 9.08 5.27
CA SER A 168 -13.40 8.35 6.16
C SER A 168 -13.94 6.96 6.47
N LEU A 169 -15.25 6.82 6.69
CA LEU A 169 -15.88 5.51 6.90
C LEU A 169 -15.75 4.62 5.66
N GLN A 170 -16.05 5.16 4.48
CA GLN A 170 -15.89 4.43 3.22
C GLN A 170 -14.45 3.95 3.00
N ASP A 171 -13.46 4.80 3.27
CA ASP A 171 -12.04 4.45 3.15
C ASP A 171 -11.65 3.29 4.08
N THR A 172 -12.24 3.22 5.28
CA THR A 172 -11.98 2.11 6.21
C THR A 172 -12.59 0.79 5.73
N TYR A 173 -13.75 0.81 5.07
CA TYR A 173 -14.34 -0.39 4.46
C TYR A 173 -13.53 -0.87 3.26
N GLU A 174 -13.09 0.04 2.40
CA GLU A 174 -12.23 -0.26 1.26
C GLU A 174 -10.88 -0.82 1.71
N ALA A 175 -10.26 -0.21 2.74
CA ALA A 175 -9.02 -0.70 3.33
C ALA A 175 -9.18 -2.10 3.93
N ALA A 176 -10.26 -2.36 4.70
CA ALA A 176 -10.53 -3.68 5.25
C ALA A 176 -10.70 -4.74 4.15
N THR A 177 -11.41 -4.39 3.08
CA THR A 177 -11.62 -5.28 1.93
C THR A 177 -10.31 -5.59 1.23
N TYR A 178 -9.46 -4.58 1.04
CA TYR A 178 -8.14 -4.75 0.45
C TYR A 178 -7.23 -5.65 1.29
N VAL A 179 -7.20 -5.45 2.62
CA VAL A 179 -6.41 -6.30 3.53
C VAL A 179 -6.86 -7.76 3.43
N ARG A 180 -8.18 -8.03 3.46
CA ARG A 180 -8.71 -9.39 3.32
C ARG A 180 -8.30 -10.05 2.01
N GLN A 181 -8.30 -9.30 0.90
CA GLN A 181 -8.00 -9.84 -0.43
C GLN A 181 -6.50 -9.98 -0.71
N CYS A 182 -5.67 -9.11 -0.12
CA CYS A 182 -4.29 -8.91 -0.58
C CYS A 182 -3.21 -9.13 0.49
N TYR A 183 -3.54 -9.09 1.78
CA TYR A 183 -2.58 -9.37 2.86
C TYR A 183 -2.58 -10.86 3.26
N GLN A 184 -3.65 -11.59 2.95
CA GLN A 184 -3.80 -13.01 3.30
C GLN A 184 -3.59 -13.91 2.06
N GLY A 185 -2.75 -14.94 2.18
CA GLY A 185 -2.53 -15.94 1.12
C GLY A 185 -1.74 -15.43 -0.10
N SER A 186 -1.88 -16.13 -1.23
CA SER A 186 -1.24 -15.76 -2.50
C SER A 186 -2.06 -14.66 -3.20
N PRO A 187 -1.55 -13.42 -3.32
CA PRO A 187 -2.29 -12.31 -3.91
C PRO A 187 -2.59 -12.61 -5.38
N SER A 188 -3.84 -12.91 -5.70
CA SER A 188 -4.26 -13.40 -7.03
C SER A 188 -5.36 -12.54 -7.66
N GLY A 189 -5.38 -11.22 -7.38
CA GLY A 189 -6.30 -10.26 -7.97
C GLY A 189 -5.62 -9.03 -8.56
N LEU A 190 -6.17 -8.48 -9.66
CA LEU A 190 -5.75 -7.19 -10.24
C LEU A 190 -5.74 -6.05 -9.21
N VAL A 191 -6.63 -6.13 -8.21
CA VAL A 191 -6.78 -5.12 -7.14
C VAL A 191 -5.51 -5.00 -6.29
N CYS A 192 -4.80 -6.11 -6.04
CA CYS A 192 -3.59 -6.10 -5.20
C CYS A 192 -2.37 -5.41 -5.85
N GLY A 193 -2.46 -5.07 -7.15
CA GLY A 193 -1.46 -4.29 -7.86
C GLY A 193 -1.73 -2.77 -7.86
N THR A 194 -2.76 -2.30 -7.15
CA THR A 194 -3.15 -0.88 -7.14
C THR A 194 -2.14 0.00 -6.39
N TYR A 195 -1.60 -0.50 -5.28
CA TYR A 195 -0.61 0.23 -4.48
C TYR A 195 0.82 -0.15 -4.86
N ALA A 196 1.79 0.71 -4.54
CA ALA A 196 3.20 0.47 -4.81
C ALA A 196 3.73 -0.82 -4.15
N ARG A 197 3.17 -1.18 -2.99
CA ARG A 197 3.36 -2.47 -2.35
C ARG A 197 2.02 -3.10 -2.00
N PRO A 198 1.85 -4.42 -2.22
CA PRO A 198 0.64 -5.12 -1.84
C PRO A 198 0.37 -5.05 -0.33
N SER A 199 1.42 -5.13 0.50
CA SER A 199 1.32 -5.00 1.94
C SER A 199 2.45 -4.14 2.52
N ILE A 200 2.14 -3.41 3.60
CA ILE A 200 3.10 -2.62 4.35
C ILE A 200 3.74 -3.50 5.42
N PRO A 201 5.08 -3.62 5.47
CA PRO A 201 5.74 -4.44 6.48
C PRO A 201 5.67 -3.75 7.86
N PHE A 202 5.49 -4.57 8.90
CA PHE A 202 5.62 -4.17 10.29
C PHE A 202 6.05 -5.37 11.14
N THR A 203 6.68 -5.09 12.28
CA THR A 203 7.05 -6.06 13.30
C THR A 203 6.10 -5.96 14.48
N THR A 204 5.86 -7.09 15.15
CA THR A 204 5.00 -7.16 16.33
C THR A 204 5.81 -7.54 17.57
N ASN A 205 5.46 -6.94 18.71
CA ASN A 205 5.99 -7.30 20.02
C ASN A 205 4.82 -7.53 20.98
N GLN A 206 4.64 -8.79 21.40
CA GLN A 206 3.53 -9.21 22.27
C GLN A 206 3.79 -8.94 23.77
N ASN A 207 5.03 -8.60 24.15
CA ASN A 207 5.43 -8.33 25.53
C ASN A 207 5.96 -6.90 25.66
N ALA A 208 5.31 -5.95 25.00
CA ALA A 208 5.70 -4.56 25.03
C ALA A 208 5.38 -3.92 26.38
N THR A 209 6.15 -2.89 26.73
CA THR A 209 5.94 -2.17 28.00
C THR A 209 4.62 -1.40 27.92
N CYS A 210 3.82 -1.47 28.98
CA CYS A 210 2.56 -0.76 29.02
C CYS A 210 2.80 0.76 29.09
N PRO A 211 2.19 1.55 28.20
CA PRO A 211 2.42 2.99 28.16
C PRO A 211 1.52 3.75 29.15
N PHE A 212 0.86 3.10 30.11
CA PHE A 212 -0.06 3.73 31.05
C PHE A 212 0.39 3.47 32.49
N ALA A 213 -0.32 4.04 33.47
CA ALA A 213 -0.07 3.71 34.88
C ALA A 213 -0.15 2.19 35.11
N SER A 214 0.77 1.64 35.90
CA SER A 214 0.94 0.19 36.10
C SER A 214 -0.32 -0.53 36.59
N GLU A 215 -1.17 0.16 37.35
CA GLU A 215 -2.45 -0.36 37.84
C GLU A 215 -3.53 -0.53 36.77
N LEU A 216 -3.37 0.08 35.59
CA LEU A 216 -4.37 0.04 34.52
C LEU A 216 -4.21 -1.14 33.58
N CYS A 217 -3.05 -1.78 33.48
CA CYS A 217 -2.80 -2.82 32.48
C CYS A 217 -3.24 -4.19 33.03
N ALA A 218 -3.94 -4.99 32.21
CA ALA A 218 -4.67 -6.18 32.69
C ALA A 218 -3.84 -7.21 33.48
N TYR A 219 -2.56 -7.44 33.10
CA TYR A 219 -1.72 -8.43 33.77
C TYR A 219 -0.50 -7.83 34.48
N ASN A 220 0.33 -7.11 33.73
CA ASN A 220 1.58 -6.54 34.22
C ASN A 220 2.03 -5.40 33.30
N ASP A 221 3.12 -4.74 33.68
CA ASP A 221 3.70 -3.64 32.90
C ASP A 221 4.29 -4.07 31.55
N ARG A 222 4.17 -5.35 31.16
CA ARG A 222 4.64 -5.92 29.89
C ARG A 222 3.56 -6.65 29.11
N SER A 223 2.28 -6.38 29.40
CA SER A 223 1.15 -7.01 28.71
C SER A 223 0.56 -6.15 27.59
N ALA A 224 1.37 -5.30 26.96
CA ALA A 224 0.97 -4.51 25.81
C ALA A 224 1.41 -5.18 24.50
N PHE A 225 0.64 -4.95 23.45
CA PHE A 225 0.92 -5.36 22.09
C PHE A 225 1.37 -4.16 21.26
N GLU A 226 2.59 -4.22 20.73
CA GLU A 226 3.19 -3.17 19.92
C GLU A 226 3.33 -3.62 18.46
N MET A 227 3.03 -2.70 17.55
CA MET A 227 3.24 -2.81 16.12
C MET A 227 4.13 -1.67 15.65
N ASP A 228 5.23 -1.99 14.96
CA ASP A 228 6.20 -1.02 14.45
C ASP A 228 6.46 -1.25 12.97
N THR A 229 6.21 -0.25 12.13
CA THR A 229 6.47 -0.34 10.69
C THR A 229 7.95 -0.29 10.32
N GLY A 230 8.81 0.15 11.25
CA GLY A 230 10.14 0.64 10.91
C GLY A 230 10.10 1.84 9.96
N LEU A 231 11.26 2.20 9.40
CA LEU A 231 11.38 3.34 8.48
C LEU A 231 11.00 2.95 7.04
N LEU A 232 9.79 3.31 6.63
CA LEU A 232 9.23 3.10 5.29
C LEU A 232 9.59 4.27 4.35
N ASP A 233 9.89 3.99 3.08
CA ASP A 233 10.21 4.99 2.06
C ASP A 233 8.96 5.58 1.39
N SER A 234 8.92 6.91 1.26
CA SER A 234 7.83 7.58 0.55
C SER A 234 7.61 7.09 -0.87
N GLN A 235 8.68 6.69 -1.60
CA GLN A 235 8.55 6.17 -2.95
C GLN A 235 8.32 4.66 -2.98
N THR A 236 9.18 3.87 -2.34
CA THR A 236 9.13 2.41 -2.53
C THR A 236 8.00 1.73 -1.78
N ASP A 237 7.49 2.32 -0.71
CA ASP A 237 6.43 1.75 0.12
C ASP A 237 5.09 2.42 -0.15
N PHE A 238 5.09 3.75 -0.38
CA PHE A 238 3.85 4.52 -0.59
C PHE A 238 3.63 5.01 -2.04
N GLY A 239 4.59 4.81 -2.95
CA GLY A 239 4.42 5.14 -4.38
C GLY A 239 4.56 6.62 -4.74
N ILE A 240 5.04 7.47 -3.83
CA ILE A 240 5.25 8.90 -4.12
C ILE A 240 6.47 9.05 -5.03
N ASN A 241 6.22 9.34 -6.30
CA ASN A 241 7.28 9.46 -7.32
C ASN A 241 8.11 10.74 -7.11
N ALA A 242 9.29 10.59 -6.51
CA ALA A 242 10.15 11.72 -6.16
C ALA A 242 11.64 11.38 -6.36
N ARG A 243 12.45 12.41 -6.63
CA ARG A 243 13.92 12.25 -6.69
C ARG A 243 14.44 11.70 -5.37
N PRO A 244 15.55 10.94 -5.34
CA PRO A 244 16.11 10.42 -4.09
C PRO A 244 16.28 11.47 -2.98
N LYS A 245 16.73 12.69 -3.34
CA LYS A 245 16.90 13.82 -2.40
C LYS A 245 15.60 14.45 -1.90
N ASP A 246 14.47 14.17 -2.56
CA ASP A 246 13.14 14.73 -2.27
C ASP A 246 12.23 13.71 -1.55
N ARG A 247 12.73 12.50 -1.27
CA ARG A 247 12.02 11.45 -0.54
C ARG A 247 12.11 11.65 0.96
N ILE A 248 11.20 11.03 1.69
CA ILE A 248 11.24 10.94 3.16
C ILE A 248 11.15 9.48 3.61
N LYS A 249 11.56 9.22 4.85
CA LYS A 249 11.19 8.00 5.56
C LYS A 249 10.09 8.31 6.57
N PHE A 250 9.14 7.40 6.73
CA PHE A 250 8.03 7.49 7.66
C PHE A 250 7.96 6.21 8.52
N ARG A 251 7.73 6.36 9.81
CA ARG A 251 7.53 5.27 10.76
C ARG A 251 6.32 5.54 11.63
N ARG A 252 5.52 4.50 11.87
CA ARG A 252 4.43 4.49 12.83
C ARG A 252 4.68 3.36 13.83
N VAL A 253 4.50 3.68 15.11
CA VAL A 253 4.48 2.73 16.20
C VAL A 253 3.13 2.82 16.88
N THR A 254 2.48 1.68 17.09
CA THR A 254 1.21 1.61 17.82
C THR A 254 1.30 0.58 18.93
N THR A 255 1.05 1.00 20.16
CA THR A 255 1.10 0.13 21.35
C THR A 255 -0.26 0.12 22.03
N CYS A 256 -0.88 -1.05 22.13
CA CYS A 256 -2.21 -1.25 22.71
C CYS A 256 -2.13 -2.14 23.97
N ALA A 257 -2.86 -1.78 25.01
CA ALA A 257 -2.95 -2.57 26.24
C ALA A 257 -4.40 -2.73 26.69
N PRO A 258 -4.86 -3.96 26.98
CA PRO A 258 -6.14 -4.19 27.63
C PRO A 258 -6.13 -3.59 29.03
N VAL A 259 -7.22 -2.91 29.40
CA VAL A 259 -7.35 -2.31 30.72
C VAL A 259 -7.80 -3.35 31.73
N LYS A 260 -7.17 -3.35 32.90
CA LYS A 260 -7.51 -4.19 34.04
C LYS A 260 -8.93 -3.93 34.51
N HIS A 261 -9.72 -5.00 34.62
CA HIS A 261 -11.02 -4.95 35.27
C HIS A 261 -10.87 -4.61 36.76
N GLY A 262 -11.78 -3.79 37.29
CA GLY A 262 -11.68 -3.29 38.66
C GLY A 262 -10.63 -2.19 38.87
N SER A 263 -10.07 -1.60 37.81
CA SER A 263 -9.15 -0.44 37.86
C SER A 263 -9.77 0.86 38.39
N GLY A 264 -11.04 0.83 38.80
CA GLY A 264 -11.79 2.01 39.27
C GLY A 264 -12.28 2.94 38.17
N LEU A 265 -12.13 2.56 36.90
CA LEU A 265 -12.65 3.33 35.76
C LEU A 265 -14.14 3.11 35.49
N GLY A 266 -14.72 2.00 35.96
CA GLY A 266 -16.13 1.68 35.78
C GLY A 266 -16.94 1.95 37.04
N THR A 267 -18.11 2.57 36.89
CA THR A 267 -19.10 2.73 37.96
C THR A 267 -20.47 2.28 37.47
N VAL A 268 -21.11 1.42 38.24
CA VAL A 268 -22.47 0.94 37.98
C VAL A 268 -23.46 1.85 38.72
N GLN A 269 -24.52 2.29 38.04
CA GLN A 269 -25.60 3.08 38.63
C GLN A 269 -26.96 2.56 38.17
N ASN A 270 -27.93 2.52 39.07
CA ASN A 270 -29.30 2.13 38.75
C ASN A 270 -30.10 3.34 38.27
N ASP A 271 -30.61 3.25 37.05
CA ASP A 271 -31.48 4.23 36.43
C ASP A 271 -32.94 3.72 36.43
N SER A 272 -33.88 4.61 36.70
CA SER A 272 -35.30 4.27 36.80
C SER A 272 -35.93 3.85 35.47
N THR A 273 -35.34 4.21 34.34
CA THR A 273 -35.86 3.97 33.00
C THR A 273 -35.11 2.86 32.28
N TYR A 274 -33.79 2.81 32.42
CA TYR A 274 -32.94 1.88 31.67
C TYR A 274 -32.37 0.73 32.51
N GLY A 275 -32.66 0.71 33.82
CA GLY A 275 -32.14 -0.31 34.74
C GLY A 275 -30.67 -0.05 35.07
N GLU A 276 -29.87 -1.11 35.13
CA GLU A 276 -28.45 -1.01 35.49
C GLU A 276 -27.63 -0.40 34.34
N LEU A 277 -27.01 0.76 34.59
CA LEU A 277 -26.15 1.47 33.64
C LEU A 277 -24.69 1.39 34.09
N LEU A 278 -23.81 1.02 33.16
CA LEU A 278 -22.36 1.03 33.35
C LEU A 278 -21.77 2.31 32.76
N TYR A 279 -21.23 3.17 33.62
CA TYR A 279 -20.48 4.36 33.24
C TYR A 279 -18.98 4.08 33.26
N ILE A 280 -18.28 4.39 32.17
CA ILE A 280 -16.83 4.34 32.09
C ILE A 280 -16.29 5.75 32.22
N ASN A 281 -15.68 6.06 33.36
CA ASN A 281 -15.14 7.37 33.73
C ASN A 281 -13.64 7.47 33.45
N ALA A 282 -13.25 7.26 32.19
CA ALA A 282 -11.85 7.29 31.74
C ALA A 282 -11.40 8.65 31.20
N GLY A 283 -12.11 9.72 31.55
CA GLY A 283 -11.90 11.06 31.02
C GLY A 283 -13.19 11.82 30.76
N LEU A 284 -13.04 13.13 30.53
CA LEU A 284 -14.13 14.07 30.27
C LEU A 284 -14.31 14.25 28.76
N LYS A 285 -15.56 14.33 28.29
CA LYS A 285 -15.83 14.71 26.90
C LYS A 285 -16.07 16.20 26.78
N TYR A 286 -15.58 16.75 25.68
CA TYR A 286 -15.62 18.18 25.37
C TYR A 286 -16.38 18.43 24.08
N TYR A 287 -17.10 19.54 24.05
CA TYR A 287 -17.74 20.08 22.86
C TYR A 287 -17.47 21.59 22.81
N MET A 288 -16.89 22.05 21.69
CA MET A 288 -16.48 23.45 21.52
C MET A 288 -15.63 24.00 22.68
N GLY A 289 -14.70 23.20 23.20
CA GLY A 289 -13.80 23.57 24.29
C GLY A 289 -14.41 23.57 25.70
N GLN A 290 -15.67 23.17 25.88
CA GLN A 290 -16.31 23.03 27.20
C GLN A 290 -16.61 21.56 27.53
N PRO A 291 -16.39 21.13 28.78
CA PRO A 291 -16.76 19.78 29.19
C PRO A 291 -18.28 19.64 29.20
N TYR A 292 -18.81 18.60 28.55
CA TYR A 292 -20.25 18.37 28.49
C TYR A 292 -20.69 17.06 29.15
N THR A 293 -19.81 16.05 29.27
CA THR A 293 -20.05 14.86 30.11
C THR A 293 -18.84 14.52 30.97
N ASN A 294 -19.12 13.99 32.16
CA ASN A 294 -18.12 13.51 33.11
C ASN A 294 -17.73 12.03 32.94
N TYR A 295 -18.36 11.34 32.00
CA TYR A 295 -18.06 9.95 31.62
C TYR A 295 -17.59 9.87 30.16
N THR A 296 -16.79 8.84 29.88
CA THR A 296 -16.25 8.51 28.55
C THR A 296 -17.18 7.57 27.77
N PHE A 297 -17.69 6.52 28.40
CA PHE A 297 -18.70 5.64 27.79
C PHE A 297 -19.85 5.37 28.74
N ILE A 298 -20.98 5.04 28.17
CA ILE A 298 -22.15 4.54 28.87
C ILE A 298 -22.61 3.28 28.15
N TYR A 299 -22.93 2.25 28.91
CA TYR A 299 -23.45 0.99 28.41
C TYR A 299 -24.68 0.58 29.21
N THR A 300 -25.67 0.04 28.49
CA THR A 300 -26.87 -0.60 29.04
C THR A 300 -26.92 -2.04 28.54
N PRO A 301 -27.37 -3.01 29.35
CA PRO A 301 -27.47 -4.41 28.93
C PRO A 301 -28.60 -4.70 27.93
N SER A 302 -29.47 -3.74 27.57
CA SER A 302 -30.57 -3.96 26.62
C SER A 302 -30.17 -4.62 25.28
N PRO A 303 -29.05 -4.27 24.62
CA PRO A 303 -28.61 -4.91 23.38
C PRO A 303 -28.45 -6.43 23.46
N GLN A 304 -28.16 -6.98 24.64
CA GLN A 304 -28.09 -8.43 24.84
C GLN A 304 -29.44 -9.11 24.62
N VAL A 305 -30.54 -8.47 25.04
CA VAL A 305 -31.90 -8.98 24.89
C VAL A 305 -32.37 -8.87 23.44
N ASP A 306 -31.93 -7.82 22.74
CA ASP A 306 -32.25 -7.58 21.33
C ASP A 306 -31.44 -8.45 20.34
N GLY A 307 -30.64 -9.40 20.85
CA GLY A 307 -29.83 -10.29 20.02
C GLY A 307 -28.68 -9.58 19.28
N ILE A 308 -28.23 -8.43 19.79
CA ILE A 308 -27.12 -7.69 19.21
C ILE A 308 -25.81 -8.41 19.57
N GLY A 309 -24.99 -8.71 18.55
CA GLY A 309 -23.65 -9.29 18.70
C GLY A 309 -22.63 -8.30 19.27
N TYR A 310 -21.35 -8.39 18.87
CA TYR A 310 -20.34 -7.48 19.38
C TYR A 310 -20.63 -6.02 19.00
N THR A 311 -20.52 -5.14 19.99
CA THR A 311 -20.54 -3.68 19.79
C THR A 311 -19.22 -3.09 20.24
N LEU A 312 -18.73 -2.11 19.48
CA LEU A 312 -17.45 -1.47 19.71
C LEU A 312 -17.62 0.04 19.61
N SER A 313 -17.22 0.75 20.65
CA SER A 313 -17.25 2.21 20.73
C SER A 313 -15.83 2.74 20.89
N THR A 314 -15.56 3.96 20.43
CA THR A 314 -14.23 4.56 20.57
C THR A 314 -14.27 6.05 20.85
N VAL A 315 -13.24 6.53 21.55
CA VAL A 315 -12.90 7.94 21.71
C VAL A 315 -11.42 8.12 21.39
N PHE A 316 -11.03 9.34 21.02
CA PHE A 316 -9.65 9.67 20.72
C PHE A 316 -9.23 10.99 21.38
N ALA A 317 -7.95 11.10 21.69
CA ALA A 317 -7.30 12.33 22.13
C ALA A 317 -5.99 12.50 21.36
N LYS A 318 -5.77 13.68 20.80
CA LYS A 318 -4.51 14.01 20.13
C LYS A 318 -3.50 14.50 21.16
N GLY A 319 -2.25 14.04 21.07
CA GLY A 319 -1.18 14.52 21.93
C GLY A 319 -0.82 15.97 21.59
N ASP A 320 -1.15 16.90 22.50
CA ASP A 320 -0.97 18.34 22.29
C ASP A 320 -0.03 18.94 23.34
N THR A 321 1.24 19.10 22.98
CA THR A 321 2.25 19.74 23.83
C THR A 321 2.16 21.27 23.83
N THR A 322 1.36 21.85 22.94
CA THR A 322 1.28 23.31 22.70
C THR A 322 0.02 23.95 23.26
N GLY A 323 -1.02 23.16 23.54
CA GLY A 323 -2.35 23.63 23.91
C GLY A 323 -3.18 24.17 22.74
N LEU A 324 -2.68 24.09 21.50
CA LEU A 324 -3.34 24.62 20.29
C LEU A 324 -4.66 23.90 19.97
N LEU A 325 -4.80 22.62 20.33
CA LEU A 325 -5.97 21.79 20.06
C LEU A 325 -7.02 21.88 21.17
N THR A 326 -6.88 22.84 22.09
CA THR A 326 -7.75 23.01 23.26
C THR A 326 -9.23 23.13 22.89
N THR A 327 -9.56 23.85 21.83
CA THR A 327 -10.94 24.12 21.42
C THR A 327 -11.54 22.99 20.57
N THR A 328 -10.68 22.17 19.95
CA THR A 328 -11.07 21.05 19.08
C THR A 328 -10.98 19.69 19.77
N ARG A 329 -10.53 19.63 21.02
CA ARG A 329 -10.50 18.40 21.82
C ARG A 329 -11.92 17.89 22.03
N THR A 330 -12.14 16.61 21.79
CA THR A 330 -13.43 15.93 21.99
C THR A 330 -13.41 15.08 23.26
N TRP A 331 -12.24 14.66 23.71
CA TRP A 331 -12.04 13.86 24.92
C TRP A 331 -10.70 14.22 25.56
N VAL A 332 -10.69 14.31 26.89
CA VAL A 332 -9.50 14.48 27.71
C VAL A 332 -9.36 13.23 28.58
N PRO A 333 -8.31 12.41 28.39
CA PRO A 333 -8.13 11.16 29.12
C PRO A 333 -7.94 11.37 30.63
N ASP A 334 -8.27 10.36 31.42
CA ASP A 334 -7.85 10.23 32.82
C ASP A 334 -6.31 10.43 32.92
N PRO A 335 -5.80 11.14 33.94
CA PRO A 335 -4.36 11.36 34.12
C PRO A 335 -3.49 10.08 34.10
N ARG A 336 -4.05 8.93 34.50
CA ARG A 336 -3.37 7.62 34.47
C ARG A 336 -3.20 7.06 33.06
N ILE A 337 -3.96 7.57 32.09
CA ILE A 337 -3.94 7.21 30.66
C ILE A 337 -3.22 8.27 29.82
N ASN A 338 -3.28 9.53 30.27
CA ASN A 338 -2.84 10.69 29.49
C ASN A 338 -1.33 10.62 29.15
N GLN A 339 -1.01 10.89 27.89
CA GLN A 339 0.33 10.92 27.34
C GLN A 339 0.54 12.19 26.52
N THR A 340 1.75 12.72 26.57
CA THR A 340 2.09 13.98 25.88
C THR A 340 2.80 13.78 24.55
N ASP A 341 3.38 12.59 24.36
CA ASP A 341 4.19 12.19 23.20
C ASP A 341 3.50 11.14 22.32
N ALA A 342 2.18 10.99 22.43
CA ALA A 342 1.40 10.08 21.61
C ALA A 342 -0.04 10.55 21.40
N ASP A 343 -0.67 10.09 20.32
CA ASP A 343 -2.13 10.17 20.16
C ASP A 343 -2.76 8.95 20.84
N ILE A 344 -3.85 9.14 21.58
CA ILE A 344 -4.50 8.09 22.36
C ILE A 344 -5.83 7.73 21.70
N SER A 345 -6.08 6.43 21.55
CA SER A 345 -7.38 5.86 21.20
C SER A 345 -7.83 4.94 22.30
N MET A 346 -9.04 5.13 22.82
CA MET A 346 -9.66 4.22 23.76
C MET A 346 -10.88 3.56 23.12
N MET A 347 -11.03 2.27 23.32
CA MET A 347 -12.12 1.46 22.78
C MET A 347 -12.83 0.72 23.90
N MET A 348 -14.15 0.65 23.81
CA MET A 348 -15.00 -0.16 24.68
C MET A 348 -15.67 -1.24 23.84
N LEU A 349 -15.35 -2.50 24.15
CA LEU A 349 -15.95 -3.68 23.57
C LEU A 349 -17.02 -4.22 24.52
N ASN A 350 -18.24 -4.37 24.00
CA ASN A 350 -19.31 -5.10 24.67
C ASN A 350 -19.63 -6.35 23.83
N GLN A 351 -19.51 -7.52 24.46
CA GLN A 351 -19.80 -8.81 23.83
C GLN A 351 -21.31 -9.12 23.80
N ASN A 352 -22.12 -8.34 24.54
CA ASN A 352 -23.58 -8.43 24.58
C ASN A 352 -24.06 -9.88 24.80
N GLY A 353 -24.79 -10.46 23.84
CA GLY A 353 -25.33 -11.82 23.90
C GLY A 353 -24.49 -12.89 23.17
N VAL A 354 -23.25 -12.59 22.78
CA VAL A 354 -22.39 -13.56 22.09
C VAL A 354 -22.04 -14.72 23.03
N MET A 355 -22.27 -15.94 22.56
CA MET A 355 -21.88 -17.19 23.23
C MET A 355 -20.82 -17.94 22.41
N TYR A 356 -19.90 -18.58 23.12
CA TYR A 356 -18.74 -19.26 22.57
C TYR A 356 -18.85 -20.77 22.80
N LEU A 357 -18.34 -21.55 21.84
CA LEU A 357 -18.24 -23.02 21.98
C LEU A 357 -17.09 -23.48 22.88
N GLN A 358 -16.17 -22.57 23.22
CA GLN A 358 -15.01 -22.81 24.08
C GLN A 358 -14.76 -21.56 24.93
N PRO A 359 -14.17 -21.69 26.13
CA PRO A 359 -13.81 -20.53 26.93
C PRO A 359 -12.75 -19.70 26.20
N SER A 360 -12.89 -18.37 26.28
CA SER A 360 -11.89 -17.41 25.81
C SER A 360 -11.15 -16.78 26.99
N PHE A 361 -9.84 -17.00 27.04
CA PHE A 361 -8.94 -16.36 28.00
C PHE A 361 -8.20 -15.15 27.41
N ASP A 362 -8.69 -14.62 26.28
CA ASP A 362 -8.17 -13.36 25.75
C ASP A 362 -8.46 -12.22 26.73
N PRO A 363 -7.50 -11.32 27.02
CA PRO A 363 -7.66 -10.32 28.09
C PRO A 363 -8.60 -9.18 27.70
N TRP A 364 -8.93 -9.05 26.41
CA TRP A 364 -9.86 -8.06 25.88
C TRP A 364 -11.20 -8.69 25.46
N ILE A 365 -11.18 -9.95 24.99
CA ILE A 365 -12.38 -10.71 24.63
C ILE A 365 -12.56 -11.91 25.58
N THR A 366 -12.61 -11.66 26.89
CA THR A 366 -12.71 -12.71 27.89
C THR A 366 -14.13 -13.29 27.96
N ALA A 367 -14.25 -14.61 27.86
CA ALA A 367 -15.50 -15.34 27.97
C ALA A 367 -15.28 -16.67 28.70
N ASP A 368 -15.39 -16.64 30.03
CA ASP A 368 -15.15 -17.79 30.91
C ASP A 368 -16.37 -18.20 31.75
N VAL A 369 -17.51 -17.51 31.57
CA VAL A 369 -18.74 -17.79 32.31
C VAL A 369 -19.48 -18.95 31.66
N GLU A 370 -19.58 -20.07 32.37
CA GLU A 370 -20.24 -21.28 31.90
C GLU A 370 -21.76 -21.16 31.93
N ASN A 371 -22.42 -21.45 30.80
CA ASN A 371 -23.86 -21.52 30.65
C ASN A 371 -24.27 -22.88 30.11
N ASN A 372 -25.03 -23.63 30.89
CA ASN A 372 -25.54 -24.93 30.47
C ASN A 372 -26.92 -24.74 29.83
N LEU A 373 -26.97 -24.87 28.50
CA LEU A 373 -28.21 -24.80 27.73
C LEU A 373 -28.80 -26.20 27.61
N SER A 374 -30.05 -26.34 28.07
CA SER A 374 -30.87 -27.52 27.86
C SER A 374 -32.11 -27.14 27.05
N VAL A 375 -32.42 -27.90 26.00
CA VAL A 375 -33.66 -27.70 25.25
C VAL A 375 -34.77 -28.47 25.95
N GLU A 376 -35.83 -27.77 26.35
CA GLU A 376 -37.00 -28.36 27.00
C GLU A 376 -37.54 -29.54 26.19
N ASN A 377 -37.92 -30.62 26.88
CA ASN A 377 -38.41 -31.88 26.30
C ASN A 377 -37.42 -32.65 25.42
N THR A 378 -36.11 -32.39 25.55
CA THR A 378 -35.05 -33.20 24.92
C THR A 378 -33.94 -33.56 25.92
N THR A 379 -33.12 -34.55 25.58
CA THR A 379 -31.88 -34.86 26.32
C THR A 379 -30.68 -34.01 25.86
N TYR A 380 -30.90 -33.06 24.95
CA TYR A 380 -29.83 -32.24 24.40
C TYR A 380 -29.44 -31.17 25.42
N SER A 381 -28.22 -31.32 25.95
CA SER A 381 -27.56 -30.31 26.76
C SER A 381 -26.22 -29.95 26.13
N LYS A 382 -25.91 -28.66 26.08
CA LYS A 382 -24.63 -28.16 25.59
C LYS A 382 -24.16 -27.02 26.47
N THR A 383 -22.91 -27.11 26.89
CA THR A 383 -22.22 -26.05 27.61
C THR A 383 -21.71 -25.01 26.62
N LEU A 384 -22.08 -23.75 26.83
CA LEU A 384 -21.54 -22.60 26.12
C LEU A 384 -20.89 -21.64 27.13
N TRP A 385 -19.99 -20.80 26.64
CA TRP A 385 -19.33 -19.79 27.44
C TRP A 385 -19.83 -18.40 27.05
N SER A 386 -20.08 -17.53 28.03
CA SER A 386 -20.43 -16.13 27.82
C SER A 386 -19.34 -15.20 28.37
N LYS A 387 -19.47 -13.92 28.03
CA LYS A 387 -18.62 -12.83 28.52
C LYS A 387 -18.42 -12.89 30.04
N SER A 388 -17.19 -12.58 30.46
CA SER A 388 -16.84 -12.43 31.89
C SER A 388 -17.22 -11.07 32.46
N TYR A 389 -17.25 -10.05 31.59
CA TYR A 389 -17.51 -8.67 31.96
C TYR A 389 -18.41 -7.98 30.93
N GLU A 390 -19.23 -7.04 31.38
CA GLU A 390 -20.14 -6.28 30.51
C GLU A 390 -19.42 -5.39 29.50
N ALA A 391 -18.27 -4.83 29.88
CA ALA A 391 -17.45 -3.97 29.03
C ALA A 391 -15.96 -4.30 29.21
N ASN A 392 -15.25 -4.38 28.09
CA ASN A 392 -13.81 -4.61 28.04
C ASN A 392 -13.15 -3.41 27.36
N LEU A 393 -12.14 -2.81 28.00
CA LEU A 393 -11.52 -1.59 27.51
C LEU A 393 -10.14 -1.91 26.92
N LEU A 394 -9.84 -1.30 25.79
CA LEU A 394 -8.52 -1.34 25.15
C LEU A 394 -8.06 0.10 24.93
N VAL A 395 -6.85 0.42 25.35
CA VAL A 395 -6.25 1.73 25.08
C VAL A 395 -5.02 1.53 24.21
N CYS A 396 -4.93 2.32 23.14
CA CYS A 396 -3.80 2.34 22.22
C CYS A 396 -3.16 3.72 22.21
N VAL A 397 -1.84 3.76 22.09
CA VAL A 397 -1.06 4.95 21.77
C VAL A 397 -0.48 4.82 20.36
N ASP A 398 -0.66 5.86 19.55
CA ASP A 398 -0.10 5.99 18.21
C ASP A 398 1.01 7.04 18.23
N GLN A 399 2.21 6.64 17.81
CA GLN A 399 3.36 7.52 17.66
C GLN A 399 3.92 7.47 16.24
N TYR A 400 4.50 8.60 15.81
CA TYR A 400 4.94 8.84 14.45
C TYR A 400 6.36 9.41 14.45
N GLN A 401 7.12 9.05 13.42
CA GLN A 401 8.46 9.58 13.18
C GLN A 401 8.66 9.80 11.67
N VAL A 402 9.29 10.92 11.31
CA VAL A 402 9.71 11.21 9.93
C VAL A 402 11.20 11.49 9.89
N CYS A 403 11.87 11.01 8.84
CA CYS A 403 13.31 11.20 8.67
C CYS A 403 13.68 11.69 7.27
N ASN A 404 14.70 12.53 7.23
CA ASN A 404 15.38 12.95 6.02
C ASN A 404 16.43 11.90 5.62
N PRO A 405 16.24 11.17 4.51
CA PRO A 405 17.17 10.13 4.09
C PRO A 405 18.55 10.67 3.67
N SER A 406 18.68 11.99 3.45
CA SER A 406 19.96 12.62 3.10
C SER A 406 20.87 12.86 4.31
N ARG A 407 20.39 12.61 5.53
CA ARG A 407 21.14 12.76 6.78
C ARG A 407 21.25 11.41 7.49
N SER A 408 22.39 11.15 8.11
CA SER A 408 22.66 9.90 8.81
C SER A 408 22.24 9.95 10.29
N GLY A 409 21.67 8.85 10.77
CA GLY A 409 21.31 8.65 12.18
C GLY A 409 20.19 9.56 12.67
N ASP A 410 20.12 9.74 13.98
CA ASP A 410 19.03 10.47 14.66
C ASP A 410 19.01 11.97 14.32
N SER A 411 20.12 12.52 13.79
CA SER A 411 20.23 13.93 13.39
C SER A 411 19.31 14.33 12.22
N GLY A 412 18.81 13.34 11.46
CA GLY A 412 17.89 13.53 10.35
C GLY A 412 16.44 13.20 10.68
N CYS A 413 16.14 12.76 11.89
CA CYS A 413 14.83 12.24 12.28
C CYS A 413 14.17 13.11 13.35
N THR A 414 12.84 13.20 13.31
CA THR A 414 12.08 13.65 14.47
C THR A 414 12.21 12.64 15.60
N LYS A 415 11.93 13.07 16.84
CA LYS A 415 11.63 12.10 17.90
C LYS A 415 10.34 11.35 17.57
N LEU A 416 10.20 10.17 18.16
CA LEU A 416 8.94 9.44 18.15
C LEU A 416 7.95 10.25 19.02
N GLY A 417 6.80 10.61 18.46
CA GLY A 417 5.87 11.55 19.08
C GLY A 417 4.45 11.46 18.54
N SER A 418 3.53 12.23 19.13
CA SER A 418 2.17 12.42 18.60
C SER A 418 2.21 12.99 17.19
N GLN A 419 1.11 12.86 16.43
CA GLN A 419 1.03 13.37 15.07
C GLN A 419 1.40 14.87 15.00
N MET A 420 0.91 15.66 15.95
CA MET A 420 1.16 17.10 16.04
C MET A 420 2.61 17.41 16.41
N SER A 421 3.16 16.77 17.45
CA SER A 421 4.54 17.04 17.88
C SER A 421 5.57 16.66 16.80
N THR A 422 5.34 15.54 16.10
CA THR A 422 6.14 15.11 14.95
C THR A 422 6.02 16.08 13.79
N PHE A 423 4.82 16.59 13.50
CA PHE A 423 4.63 17.62 12.48
C PHE A 423 5.41 18.90 12.84
N LEU A 424 5.22 19.46 14.03
CA LEU A 424 5.92 20.67 14.46
C LEU A 424 7.45 20.50 14.45
N SER A 425 7.96 19.35 14.88
CA SER A 425 9.39 19.04 14.85
C SER A 425 9.95 19.00 13.42
N ALA A 426 9.19 18.47 12.45
CA ALA A 426 9.62 18.41 11.06
C ALA A 426 9.74 19.80 10.40
N PHE A 427 8.91 20.77 10.83
CA PHE A 427 8.90 22.14 10.33
C PHE A 427 9.75 23.12 11.16
N GLN A 428 10.41 22.63 12.22
CA GLN A 428 11.20 23.48 13.10
C GLN A 428 12.46 24.01 12.39
N THR A 429 12.74 25.30 12.61
CA THR A 429 13.86 26.03 12.01
C THR A 429 14.75 26.64 13.08
N ASP A 430 16.04 26.75 12.79
CA ASP A 430 17.01 27.57 13.51
C ASP A 430 17.43 28.72 12.57
N GLY A 431 16.86 29.90 12.81
CA GLY A 431 16.92 31.03 11.89
C GLY A 431 16.35 30.69 10.51
N ALA A 432 17.17 30.81 9.45
CA ALA A 432 16.79 30.47 8.09
C ALA A 432 16.98 28.98 7.73
N THR A 433 17.50 28.16 8.66
CA THR A 433 17.89 26.78 8.38
C THR A 433 16.92 25.77 9.00
N PRO A 434 16.38 24.81 8.23
CA PRO A 434 15.58 23.71 8.80
C PRO A 434 16.47 22.83 9.69
N ILE A 435 16.05 22.60 10.94
CA ILE A 435 16.84 21.85 11.93
C ILE A 435 17.13 20.43 11.41
N LEU A 436 16.12 19.76 10.89
CA LEU A 436 16.23 18.41 10.31
C LEU A 436 16.62 18.40 8.81
N GLY A 437 16.84 19.59 8.23
CA GLY A 437 17.33 19.75 6.86
C GLY A 437 16.34 19.34 5.77
N PHE A 438 15.05 19.26 6.06
CA PHE A 438 14.04 18.95 5.06
C PHE A 438 13.95 20.04 4.00
N ASN A 439 13.89 19.64 2.73
CA ASN A 439 13.61 20.55 1.63
C ASN A 439 12.08 20.73 1.42
N VAL A 440 11.68 21.67 0.56
CA VAL A 440 10.25 22.00 0.34
C VAL A 440 9.42 20.79 -0.13
N ALA A 441 9.97 19.96 -1.04
CA ALA A 441 9.28 18.77 -1.54
C ALA A 441 9.10 17.71 -0.44
N GLN A 442 10.12 17.54 0.41
CA GLN A 442 10.04 16.67 1.59
C GLN A 442 9.00 17.19 2.57
N LEU A 443 8.99 18.49 2.88
CA LEU A 443 7.99 19.10 3.78
C LEU A 443 6.56 18.96 3.26
N THR A 444 6.36 19.08 1.94
CA THR A 444 5.05 18.82 1.32
C THR A 444 4.62 17.37 1.50
N THR A 445 5.56 16.44 1.39
CA THR A 445 5.31 15.02 1.65
C THR A 445 4.99 14.78 3.12
N VAL A 446 5.77 15.34 4.05
CA VAL A 446 5.51 15.25 5.50
C VAL A 446 4.13 15.78 5.84
N ALA A 447 3.74 16.94 5.29
CA ALA A 447 2.40 17.51 5.50
C ALA A 447 1.28 16.57 5.05
N ARG A 448 1.48 15.82 3.95
CA ARG A 448 0.52 14.80 3.49
C ARG A 448 0.44 13.60 4.44
N PHE A 449 1.57 13.15 4.99
CA PHE A 449 1.57 12.03 5.94
C PHE A 449 0.96 12.41 7.29
N LEU A 450 1.16 13.65 7.74
CA LEU A 450 0.76 14.09 9.08
C LEU A 450 -0.44 15.06 9.07
N SER A 451 -1.19 15.13 7.96
CA SER A 451 -2.40 15.95 7.88
C SER A 451 -3.53 15.39 8.77
N ALA A 452 -4.28 16.29 9.40
CA ALA A 452 -5.46 15.94 10.21
C ALA A 452 -6.57 15.29 9.36
N ASN A 453 -6.68 15.62 8.07
CA ASN A 453 -7.66 15.01 7.15
C ASN A 453 -7.34 13.55 6.82
N THR A 454 -6.17 13.06 7.23
CA THR A 454 -5.74 11.67 7.08
C THR A 454 -5.50 11.07 8.46
N ASP A 455 -6.47 11.20 9.38
CA ASP A 455 -6.33 10.62 10.71
C ASP A 455 -6.28 9.09 10.60
N ARG A 456 -5.13 8.52 10.97
CA ARG A 456 -4.85 7.08 10.91
C ARG A 456 -4.86 6.44 12.29
N SER A 457 -5.39 7.13 13.30
CA SER A 457 -5.48 6.61 14.66
C SER A 457 -6.23 5.28 14.72
N MET A 458 -5.99 4.50 15.78
CA MET A 458 -6.77 3.28 16.01
C MET A 458 -8.27 3.57 16.17
N SER A 459 -8.64 4.72 16.74
CA SER A 459 -10.03 5.19 16.78
C SER A 459 -10.64 5.35 15.37
N SER A 460 -9.91 5.90 14.40
CA SER A 460 -10.41 6.05 13.01
C SER A 460 -10.79 4.71 12.36
N ASN A 461 -10.13 3.61 12.73
CA ASN A 461 -10.44 2.27 12.19
C ASN A 461 -11.74 1.68 12.76
N VAL A 462 -12.24 2.22 13.87
CA VAL A 462 -13.40 1.72 14.62
C VAL A 462 -14.60 2.65 14.48
N ASN A 463 -14.36 3.96 14.50
CA ASN A 463 -15.39 4.98 14.48
C ASN A 463 -16.29 4.84 13.24
N GLY A 464 -17.60 4.79 13.45
CA GLY A 464 -18.59 4.56 12.39
C GLY A 464 -18.77 3.10 11.94
N ARG A 465 -17.76 2.23 12.08
CA ARG A 465 -17.87 0.79 11.78
C ARG A 465 -18.49 -0.01 12.94
N GLY A 466 -18.25 0.44 14.17
CA GLY A 466 -18.70 -0.26 15.37
C GLY A 466 -18.19 -1.70 15.42
N GLY A 467 -19.09 -2.65 15.71
CA GLY A 467 -18.75 -4.08 15.74
C GLY A 467 -18.12 -4.58 14.43
N ALA A 468 -18.50 -4.04 13.27
CA ALA A 468 -17.98 -4.49 11.97
C ALA A 468 -16.48 -4.20 11.75
N ALA A 469 -15.83 -3.49 12.68
CA ALA A 469 -14.37 -3.33 12.72
C ALA A 469 -13.65 -4.61 13.20
N LEU A 470 -14.34 -5.51 13.90
CA LEU A 470 -13.79 -6.76 14.41
C LEU A 470 -13.87 -7.85 13.34
N ASN A 471 -12.78 -8.58 13.12
CA ASN A 471 -12.81 -9.80 12.32
C ASN A 471 -13.71 -10.87 12.95
N ALA A 472 -13.93 -10.83 14.27
CA ALA A 472 -14.82 -11.75 15.00
C ALA A 472 -16.31 -11.61 14.62
N ASN A 473 -16.69 -10.52 13.95
CA ASN A 473 -18.05 -10.32 13.43
C ASN A 473 -18.22 -10.85 12.00
N GLU A 474 -17.16 -11.36 11.38
CA GLU A 474 -17.27 -11.96 10.06
C GLU A 474 -17.78 -13.40 10.19
N PRO A 475 -18.76 -13.82 9.37
CA PRO A 475 -19.12 -15.22 9.30
C PRO A 475 -17.90 -16.00 8.81
N SER A 476 -17.34 -16.86 9.66
CA SER A 476 -16.37 -17.85 9.20
C SER A 476 -17.05 -18.72 8.15
N PRO A 477 -16.36 -19.15 7.08
CA PRO A 477 -16.91 -20.10 6.11
C PRO A 477 -17.17 -21.50 6.72
N CYS A 478 -17.04 -21.66 8.03
CA CYS A 478 -17.22 -22.92 8.74
C CYS A 478 -18.27 -22.80 9.85
N PRO A 479 -19.56 -22.77 9.53
CA PRO A 479 -20.51 -23.34 10.47
C PRO A 479 -20.35 -24.86 10.36
N SER A 480 -19.78 -25.50 11.37
CA SER A 480 -19.96 -26.94 11.59
C SER A 480 -21.44 -27.14 11.93
N VAL A 481 -22.28 -27.24 10.91
CA VAL A 481 -23.71 -27.53 11.04
C VAL A 481 -23.86 -29.04 11.20
N HIS A 482 -24.36 -29.46 12.35
CA HIS A 482 -24.71 -30.85 12.59
C HIS A 482 -26.21 -31.01 12.28
N ASP A 483 -26.56 -31.36 11.03
CA ASP A 483 -27.95 -31.54 10.58
C ASP A 483 -28.55 -32.90 11.03
N GLY A 484 -28.15 -33.42 12.18
CA GLY A 484 -28.68 -34.66 12.75
C GLY A 484 -28.40 -35.97 11.99
N LEU A 485 -27.72 -35.94 10.83
CA LEU A 485 -27.41 -37.14 10.03
C LEU A 485 -25.93 -37.30 9.64
N HIS A 486 -25.13 -36.24 9.59
CA HIS A 486 -23.69 -36.32 9.32
C HIS A 486 -22.90 -35.30 10.13
N GLU A 487 -21.76 -35.74 10.65
CA GLU A 487 -20.72 -34.91 11.25
C GLU A 487 -19.67 -34.65 10.17
N SER A 488 -19.42 -33.39 9.84
CA SER A 488 -18.37 -33.01 8.89
C SER A 488 -17.38 -32.09 9.59
N GLU A 489 -16.19 -32.64 9.86
CA GLU A 489 -15.06 -31.94 10.48
C GLU A 489 -14.12 -31.47 9.36
N CYS A 490 -13.77 -30.18 9.34
CA CYS A 490 -12.71 -29.67 8.48
C CYS A 490 -11.43 -29.49 9.31
N ILE A 491 -10.35 -30.11 8.84
CA ILE A 491 -9.00 -30.03 9.42
C ILE A 491 -8.49 -28.57 9.27
N PRO A 492 -8.02 -27.91 10.34
CA PRO A 492 -7.61 -26.52 10.29
C PRO A 492 -6.32 -26.33 9.48
N SER A 493 -6.24 -25.25 8.70
CA SER A 493 -5.02 -24.81 8.05
C SER A 493 -3.98 -24.41 9.11
N THR A 494 -2.78 -24.97 9.01
CA THR A 494 -1.66 -24.71 9.90
C THR A 494 -1.12 -23.29 9.71
N GLU A 495 -1.67 -22.31 10.44
CA GLU A 495 -1.03 -21.00 10.66
C GLU A 495 -1.29 -20.48 12.08
N SER A 496 -0.26 -19.91 12.69
CA SER A 496 -0.12 -19.67 14.14
C SER A 496 -1.06 -18.65 14.80
N MET A 497 -2.09 -18.16 14.09
CA MET A 497 -3.16 -17.32 14.68
C MET A 497 -4.54 -17.99 14.68
N ALA A 498 -4.69 -19.16 14.05
CA ALA A 498 -5.94 -19.92 13.99
C ALA A 498 -6.11 -20.94 15.13
N SER A 499 -5.17 -21.04 16.06
CA SER A 499 -5.22 -22.02 17.17
C SER A 499 -5.98 -21.52 18.41
N ARG A 500 -6.92 -20.58 18.28
CA ARG A 500 -7.85 -20.19 19.36
C ARG A 500 -9.27 -20.20 18.81
N GLY A 501 -10.05 -21.18 19.28
CA GLY A 501 -11.39 -21.50 18.80
C GLY A 501 -12.31 -20.29 18.77
N LEU A 502 -12.72 -19.89 17.56
CA LEU A 502 -13.75 -18.89 17.30
C LEU A 502 -14.78 -19.53 16.37
N ASN A 503 -15.74 -20.21 16.99
CA ASN A 503 -16.99 -20.61 16.35
C ASN A 503 -18.11 -19.89 17.12
N VAL A 504 -18.67 -18.85 16.50
CA VAL A 504 -19.78 -18.05 17.05
C VAL A 504 -21.09 -18.66 16.57
N VAL A 505 -22.02 -18.92 17.48
CA VAL A 505 -23.41 -19.30 17.14
C VAL A 505 -24.33 -18.18 17.60
N CYS A 506 -24.95 -17.48 16.64
CA CYS A 506 -26.07 -16.58 16.94
C CYS A 506 -27.36 -17.40 16.98
N HIS A 507 -27.97 -17.54 18.17
CA HIS A 507 -29.33 -18.08 18.27
C HIS A 507 -30.34 -16.96 18.01
N LEU A 508 -31.13 -17.12 16.93
CA LEU A 508 -32.39 -16.39 16.77
C LEU A 508 -33.41 -17.02 17.72
N VAL A 509 -33.88 -16.24 18.70
CA VAL A 509 -35.02 -16.61 19.53
C VAL A 509 -36.28 -16.32 18.70
N GLY A 510 -37.05 -17.37 18.42
CA GLY A 510 -38.40 -17.30 17.86
C GLY A 510 -39.44 -17.65 18.91
#